data_AF-A0A955STC5-F1
#
_entry.id   AF-A0A955STC5-F1
#
_cell.length_a   1.000
_cell.length_b   1.000
_cell.length_c   1.000
_cell.angle_alpha   90.00
_cell.angle_beta   90.00
_cell.angle_gamma   90.00
#
_symmetry.space_group_name_H-M   'P 1'
#
loop_
_entity.id
_entity.type
_entity.pdbx_description
1 polymer ?
#
loop_
_entity_poly.entity_id
_entity_poly.type
_entity_poly.pdbx_seq_one_letter_code
_entity_poly.pdbx_strand_id
1 'polypeptide(L)'
;MNLRTLALRGVTFHWRNHLGVVLGVILGSAILCGALVVGDSVRYTLKSIAFSRIGETDLALPAGDRLFPIDLADRISKDLGPEVVPTLMLRGAIRRGDDDRYANRVKILGVRKDFWKLSKEPFDFDPSLEDAVYVNQHLADYLSLKEGDEVLIRV
;
A
#
# COMPACT_ATOMS: atom_id res chain seq x y z
N MET A 1 -44.00 14.40 -47.13
CA MET A 1 -42.56 14.77 -47.04
C MET A 1 -42.14 14.63 -45.58
N ASN A 2 -41.21 13.74 -45.26
CA ASN A 2 -40.83 13.46 -43.86
C ASN A 2 -39.62 14.30 -43.45
N LEU A 3 -39.62 14.84 -42.22
CA LEU A 3 -38.49 15.63 -41.68
C LEU A 3 -37.14 14.89 -41.78
N ARG A 4 -37.16 13.56 -41.59
CA ARG A 4 -35.97 12.70 -41.72
C ARG A 4 -35.35 12.73 -43.11
N THR A 5 -36.17 12.69 -44.17
CA THR A 5 -35.69 12.76 -45.56
C THR A 5 -35.09 14.12 -45.92
N LEU A 6 -35.58 15.19 -45.29
CA LEU A 6 -35.02 16.54 -45.46
C LEU A 6 -33.67 16.68 -44.73
N ALA A 7 -33.59 16.19 -43.49
CA ALA A 7 -32.36 16.21 -42.70
C ALA A 7 -31.23 15.39 -43.36
N LEU A 8 -31.53 14.17 -43.83
CA LEU A 8 -30.54 13.32 -44.52
C LEU A 8 -30.03 13.96 -45.81
N ARG A 9 -30.91 14.54 -46.64
CA ARG A 9 -30.50 15.26 -47.86
C ARG A 9 -29.65 16.50 -47.56
N GLY A 10 -29.97 17.22 -46.49
CA GLY A 10 -29.18 18.37 -46.02
C GLY A 10 -27.77 17.97 -45.60
N VAL A 11 -27.63 16.87 -44.85
CA VAL A 11 -26.33 16.33 -44.41
C VAL A 11 -25.49 15.85 -45.59
N THR A 12 -26.10 15.16 -46.56
CA THR A 12 -25.38 14.72 -47.77
C THR A 12 -24.96 15.88 -48.67
N PHE A 13 -25.74 16.96 -48.73
CA PHE A 13 -25.43 18.14 -49.56
C PHE A 13 -24.28 18.98 -48.96
N HIS A 14 -24.18 19.09 -47.63
CA HIS A 14 -23.09 19.78 -46.91
C HIS A 14 -22.06 18.82 -46.26
N TRP A 15 -21.81 17.67 -46.89
CA TRP A 15 -21.00 16.58 -46.31
C TRP A 15 -19.63 17.02 -45.77
N ARG A 16 -18.94 17.95 -46.46
CA ARG A 16 -17.60 18.44 -46.06
C ARG A 16 -17.61 19.16 -44.70
N ASN A 17 -18.65 19.94 -44.40
CA ASN A 17 -18.78 20.62 -43.11
C ASN A 17 -19.19 19.65 -42.00
N HIS A 18 -20.12 18.72 -42.28
CA HIS A 18 -20.52 17.73 -41.30
C HIS A 18 -19.40 16.74 -40.95
N LEU A 19 -18.49 16.45 -41.90
CA LEU A 19 -17.31 15.62 -41.65
C LEU A 19 -16.42 16.19 -40.55
N GLY A 20 -16.17 17.51 -40.55
CA GLY A 20 -15.38 18.18 -39.51
C GLY A 20 -16.02 18.08 -38.13
N VAL A 21 -17.35 18.22 -38.04
CA VAL A 21 -18.09 18.05 -36.79
C VAL A 21 -18.00 16.62 -36.28
N VAL A 22 -18.18 15.62 -37.16
CA VAL A 22 -18.08 14.21 -36.79
C VAL A 22 -16.68 13.87 -36.30
N LEU A 23 -15.62 14.33 -36.98
CA LEU A 23 -14.24 14.12 -36.55
C LEU A 23 -13.96 14.78 -35.19
N GLY A 24 -14.46 15.99 -34.96
CA GLY A 24 -14.34 16.68 -33.67
C GLY A 24 -15.04 15.92 -32.54
N VAL A 25 -16.24 15.39 -32.78
CA VAL A 25 -16.99 14.59 -31.81
C VAL A 25 -16.27 13.26 -31.52
N ILE A 26 -15.75 12.58 -32.54
CA ILE A 26 -14.97 11.34 -32.37
C ILE A 26 -13.71 11.61 -31.55
N LEU A 27 -12.98 12.68 -31.88
CA LEU A 27 -11.76 13.03 -31.15
C LEU A 27 -12.06 13.40 -29.70
N GLY A 28 -13.07 14.26 -29.47
CA GLY A 28 -13.48 14.68 -28.14
C GLY A 28 -13.95 13.50 -27.28
N SER A 29 -14.76 12.61 -27.84
CA SER A 29 -15.23 11.41 -27.12
C SER A 29 -14.08 10.44 -26.84
N ALA A 30 -13.17 10.23 -27.78
CA ALA A 30 -11.99 9.39 -27.59
C ALA A 30 -11.09 9.91 -26.45
N ILE A 31 -10.86 11.23 -26.40
CA ILE A 31 -10.08 11.87 -25.32
C ILE A 31 -10.77 11.68 -23.97
N LEU A 32 -12.07 11.95 -23.88
CA LEU A 32 -12.84 11.80 -22.64
C LEU A 32 -12.86 10.35 -22.16
N CYS A 33 -13.13 9.39 -23.05
CA CYS A 33 -13.09 7.97 -22.73
C CYS A 33 -11.68 7.54 -22.27
N GLY A 34 -10.63 7.97 -22.97
CA GLY A 34 -9.25 7.67 -22.59
C GLY A 34 -8.91 8.19 -21.20
N ALA A 35 -9.27 9.43 -20.88
CA ALA A 35 -9.05 10.02 -19.56
C ALA A 35 -9.78 9.27 -18.44
N LEU A 36 -11.03 8.85 -18.68
CA LEU A 36 -11.83 8.08 -17.72
C LEU A 36 -11.23 6.69 -17.45
N VAL A 37 -10.83 5.98 -18.51
CA VAL A 37 -10.23 4.64 -18.40
C VAL A 37 -8.89 4.68 -17.66
N VAL A 38 -8.05 5.66 -17.96
CA VAL A 38 -6.76 5.83 -17.26
C VAL A 38 -7.00 6.16 -15.79
N GLY A 39 -7.96 7.06 -15.50
CA GLY A 39 -8.33 7.42 -14.13
C GLY A 39 -8.79 6.21 -13.31
N ASP A 40 -9.67 5.38 -13.87
CA ASP A 40 -10.15 4.17 -13.19
C ASP A 40 -9.03 3.14 -12.97
N SER A 41 -8.16 2.95 -13.96
CA SER A 41 -7.02 2.04 -13.87
C SER A 41 -6.05 2.45 -12.76
N VAL A 42 -5.71 3.74 -12.67
CA VAL A 42 -4.85 4.26 -11.60
C VAL A 42 -5.52 4.10 -10.24
N ARG A 43 -6.82 4.42 -10.14
CA ARG A 43 -7.59 4.27 -8.91
C ARG A 43 -7.61 2.82 -8.43
N TYR A 44 -7.89 1.87 -9.31
CA TYR A 44 -7.87 0.44 -9.01
C TYR A 44 -6.48 -0.01 -8.58
N THR A 45 -5.44 0.43 -9.28
CA THR A 45 -4.05 0.08 -8.98
C THR A 45 -3.65 0.58 -7.59
N LEU A 46 -3.94 1.84 -7.25
CA LEU A 46 -3.66 2.40 -5.94
C LEU A 46 -4.43 1.68 -4.83
N LYS A 47 -5.70 1.34 -5.08
CA LYS A 47 -6.52 0.57 -4.15
C LYS A 47 -5.91 -0.82 -3.90
N SER A 48 -5.50 -1.51 -4.96
CA SER A 48 -4.84 -2.82 -4.88
C SER A 48 -3.53 -2.74 -4.10
N ILE A 49 -2.68 -1.75 -4.39
CA ILE A 49 -1.42 -1.52 -3.66
C ILE A 49 -1.70 -1.25 -2.17
N ALA A 50 -2.72 -0.47 -1.85
CA ALA A 50 -3.09 -0.19 -0.47
C ALA A 50 -3.50 -1.47 0.28
N PHE A 51 -4.37 -2.31 -0.31
CA PHE A 51 -4.78 -3.58 0.28
C PHE A 51 -3.63 -4.59 0.42
N SER A 52 -2.68 -4.60 -0.51
CA SER A 52 -1.49 -5.45 -0.39
C SER A 52 -0.55 -4.98 0.73
N ARG A 53 -0.54 -3.69 1.08
CA ARG A 53 0.33 -3.14 2.13
C ARG A 53 -0.20 -3.31 3.56
N ILE A 54 -1.52 -3.32 3.73
CA ILE A 54 -2.14 -3.48 5.07
C ILE A 54 -2.32 -4.95 5.48
N GLY A 55 -2.20 -5.89 4.54
CA GLY A 55 -2.40 -7.32 4.81
C GLY A 55 -3.86 -7.63 5.14
N GLU A 56 -4.07 -8.50 6.12
CA GLU A 56 -5.39 -8.87 6.67
C GLU A 56 -5.83 -7.92 7.81
N THR A 57 -5.27 -6.70 7.86
CA THR A 57 -5.56 -5.72 8.91
C THR A 57 -6.63 -4.72 8.45
N ASP A 58 -7.77 -4.68 9.15
CA ASP A 58 -8.84 -3.71 8.89
C ASP A 58 -8.71 -2.41 9.70
N LEU A 59 -8.22 -2.52 10.94
CA LEU A 59 -8.17 -1.43 11.90
C LEU A 59 -6.80 -1.39 12.60
N ALA A 60 -6.29 -0.17 12.80
CA ALA A 60 -5.09 0.08 13.57
C ALA A 60 -5.37 1.17 14.61
N LEU A 61 -5.01 0.90 15.87
CA LEU A 61 -5.19 1.84 16.97
C LEU A 61 -3.82 2.39 17.41
N PRO A 62 -3.41 3.58 16.94
CA PRO A 62 -2.16 4.19 17.38
C PRO A 62 -2.29 4.73 18.80
N ALA A 63 -1.30 4.46 19.64
CA ALA A 63 -1.26 4.92 21.02
C ALA A 63 -0.84 6.41 21.17
N GLY A 64 -0.47 7.07 20.07
CA GLY A 64 -0.02 8.46 20.06
C GLY A 64 1.30 8.62 20.81
N ASP A 65 1.31 9.47 21.84
CA ASP A 65 2.49 9.78 22.66
C ASP A 65 2.69 8.81 23.83
N ARG A 66 1.75 7.90 24.08
CA ARG A 66 1.80 6.93 25.18
C ARG A 66 1.83 5.51 24.65
N LEU A 67 2.06 4.54 25.54
CA LEU A 67 1.97 3.12 25.23
C LEU A 67 0.74 2.53 25.91
N PHE A 68 0.17 1.51 25.27
CA PHE A 68 -0.88 0.71 25.87
C PHE A 68 -0.28 -0.46 26.65
N PRO A 69 -0.91 -0.88 27.75
CA PRO A 69 -0.67 -2.19 28.34
C PRO A 69 -0.90 -3.32 27.33
N ILE A 70 -0.08 -4.36 27.38
CA ILE A 70 -0.14 -5.47 26.41
C ILE A 70 -1.45 -6.27 26.51
N ASP A 71 -2.03 -6.35 27.71
CA ASP A 71 -3.31 -7.01 27.98
C ASP A 71 -4.52 -6.30 27.36
N LEU A 72 -4.36 -5.05 26.89
CA LEU A 72 -5.43 -4.33 26.22
C LEU A 72 -5.89 -5.06 24.95
N ALA A 73 -4.96 -5.67 24.21
CA ALA A 73 -5.31 -6.44 23.01
C ALA A 73 -6.24 -7.61 23.34
N ASP A 74 -5.92 -8.36 24.40
CA ASP A 74 -6.71 -9.51 24.83
C ASP A 74 -8.10 -9.08 25.32
N ARG A 75 -8.19 -7.94 26.01
CA ARG A 75 -9.45 -7.36 26.48
C ARG A 75 -10.34 -6.91 25.31
N ILE A 76 -9.78 -6.21 24.32
CA ILE A 76 -10.53 -5.77 23.14
C ILE A 76 -11.02 -6.99 22.35
N SER A 77 -10.17 -7.99 22.16
CA SER A 77 -10.54 -9.23 21.48
C SER A 77 -11.69 -9.95 22.19
N LYS A 78 -11.65 -10.02 23.52
CA LYS A 78 -12.70 -10.64 24.32
C LYS A 78 -14.03 -9.88 24.28
N ASP A 79 -13.99 -8.54 24.35
CA ASP A 79 -15.21 -7.72 24.49
C ASP A 79 -15.90 -7.46 23.14
N LEU A 80 -15.13 -7.30 22.06
CA LEU A 80 -15.64 -6.94 20.74
C LEU A 80 -15.66 -8.11 19.75
N GLY A 81 -14.87 -9.16 19.99
CA GLY A 81 -14.75 -10.35 19.14
C GLY A 81 -13.67 -10.37 18.04
N PRO A 82 -13.10 -9.26 17.51
CA PRO A 82 -12.08 -9.35 16.48
C PRO A 82 -10.72 -9.76 17.07
N GLU A 83 -9.90 -10.45 16.27
CA GLU A 83 -8.50 -10.73 16.64
C GLU A 83 -7.71 -9.41 16.69
N VAL A 84 -7.07 -9.16 17.84
CA VAL A 84 -6.27 -7.95 18.07
C VAL A 84 -4.85 -8.35 18.40
N VAL A 85 -3.91 -7.84 17.62
CA VAL A 85 -2.49 -8.08 17.83
C VAL A 85 -1.84 -6.81 18.39
N PRO A 86 -1.18 -6.89 19.56
CA PRO A 86 -0.40 -5.78 20.09
C PRO A 86 0.94 -5.68 19.35
N THR A 87 1.31 -4.46 18.95
CA THR A 87 2.59 -4.15 18.30
C THR A 87 3.20 -2.93 18.95
N LEU A 88 4.51 -2.99 19.23
CA LEU A 88 5.30 -1.85 19.67
C LEU A 88 6.00 -1.23 18.47
N MET A 89 5.80 0.05 18.21
CA MET A 89 6.47 0.76 17.13
C MET A 89 7.32 1.88 17.69
N LEU A 90 8.63 1.78 17.50
CA LEU A 90 9.61 2.77 17.93
C LEU A 90 10.40 3.29 16.73
N ARG A 91 11.03 4.46 16.89
CA ARG A 91 11.96 5.00 15.90
C ARG A 91 13.34 4.99 16.51
N GLY A 92 14.32 4.51 15.75
CA GLY A 92 15.68 4.41 16.24
C GLY A 92 16.72 4.58 15.15
N ALA A 93 17.94 4.21 15.49
CA ALA A 93 19.06 4.05 14.61
C ALA A 93 19.60 2.63 14.73
N ILE A 94 20.10 2.09 13.63
CA ILE A 94 20.77 0.80 13.59
C ILE A 94 22.16 0.98 13.02
N ARG A 95 23.14 0.31 13.63
CA ARG A 95 24.53 0.31 13.20
C ARG A 95 25.02 -1.13 13.15
N ARG A 96 25.78 -1.47 12.12
CA ARG A 96 26.56 -2.71 12.09
C ARG A 96 27.81 -2.50 12.94
N GLY A 97 28.07 -3.40 13.89
CA GLY A 97 29.03 -3.22 15.00
C GLY A 97 30.27 -2.36 14.68
N ASP A 98 31.09 -2.82 13.72
CA ASP A 98 32.42 -2.25 13.41
C ASP A 98 32.46 -1.34 12.17
N ASP A 99 31.32 -1.12 11.50
CA ASP A 99 31.24 -0.33 10.26
C ASP A 99 30.71 1.08 10.55
N ASP A 100 31.19 2.07 9.79
CA ASP A 100 30.67 3.45 9.83
C ASP A 100 29.35 3.61 9.08
N ARG A 101 28.87 2.54 8.43
CA ARG A 101 27.51 2.47 7.89
C ARG A 101 26.48 2.36 9.02
N TYR A 102 25.73 3.44 9.21
CA TYR A 102 24.58 3.49 10.10
C TYR A 102 23.35 4.00 9.34
N ALA A 103 22.17 3.49 9.72
CA ALA A 103 20.90 3.98 9.22
C ALA A 103 20.16 4.68 10.34
N ASN A 104 19.94 5.99 10.18
CA ASN A 104 19.13 6.78 11.09
C ASN A 104 17.66 6.74 10.67
N ARG A 105 16.74 6.89 11.63
CA ARG A 105 15.29 6.94 11.44
C ARG A 105 14.70 5.62 10.93
N VAL A 106 15.22 4.49 11.41
CA VAL A 106 14.60 3.18 11.18
C VAL A 106 13.36 3.03 12.06
N LYS A 107 12.35 2.35 11.53
CA LYS A 107 11.18 1.93 12.32
C LYS A 107 11.47 0.55 12.88
N ILE A 108 11.42 0.43 14.19
CA ILE A 108 11.64 -0.80 14.92
C ILE A 108 10.28 -1.28 15.38
N LEU A 109 9.95 -2.52 15.03
CA LEU A 109 8.69 -3.15 15.37
C LEU A 109 8.95 -4.28 16.36
N GLY A 110 8.45 -4.12 17.58
CA GLY A 110 8.33 -5.22 18.54
C GLY A 110 7.03 -5.95 18.28
N VAL A 111 7.12 -7.17 17.79
CA VAL A 111 5.98 -7.99 17.37
C VAL A 111 5.94 -9.31 18.12
N ARG A 112 4.75 -9.85 18.34
CA ARG A 112 4.51 -11.20 18.87
C ARG A 112 4.34 -12.20 17.70
N LYS A 113 4.33 -13.50 18.01
CA LYS A 113 4.15 -14.57 17.01
C LYS A 113 2.84 -14.45 16.21
N ASP A 114 1.78 -13.97 16.84
CA ASP A 114 0.46 -13.74 16.24
C ASP A 114 0.47 -12.61 15.20
N PHE A 115 1.41 -11.66 15.25
CA PHE A 115 1.55 -10.60 14.24
C PHE A 115 1.74 -11.14 12.83
N TRP A 116 2.49 -12.22 12.66
CA TRP A 116 2.77 -12.79 11.35
C TRP A 116 1.53 -13.40 10.69
N LYS A 117 0.47 -13.68 11.44
CA LYS A 117 -0.82 -14.12 10.89
C LYS A 117 -1.57 -13.02 10.16
N LEU A 118 -1.24 -11.75 10.43
CA LEU A 118 -1.82 -10.60 9.72
C LEU A 118 -1.25 -10.43 8.31
N SER A 119 -0.15 -11.11 8.00
CA SER A 119 0.43 -11.15 6.66
C SER A 119 -0.31 -12.16 5.79
N LYS A 120 -0.52 -11.81 4.51
CA LYS A 120 -1.08 -12.73 3.50
C LYS A 120 -0.19 -13.95 3.26
N GLU A 121 1.12 -13.74 3.41
CA GLU A 121 2.14 -14.79 3.38
C GLU A 121 2.76 -14.84 4.78
N PRO A 122 2.37 -15.82 5.61
CA PRO A 122 2.92 -15.95 6.95
C PRO A 122 4.41 -16.20 6.88
N PHE A 123 5.18 -15.38 7.58
CA PHE A 123 6.60 -15.60 7.78
C PHE A 123 6.80 -16.58 8.93
N ASP A 124 7.61 -17.63 8.71
CA ASP A 124 7.92 -18.59 9.75
C ASP A 124 8.98 -18.00 10.69
N PHE A 125 8.51 -17.39 11.76
CA PHE A 125 9.36 -16.87 12.81
C PHE A 125 9.95 -18.02 13.62
N ASP A 126 11.27 -18.14 13.67
CA ASP A 126 11.96 -19.12 14.51
C ASP A 126 11.99 -18.61 15.96
N PRO A 127 11.20 -19.21 16.87
CA PRO A 127 11.13 -18.77 18.26
C PRO A 127 12.37 -19.16 19.07
N SER A 128 13.29 -19.96 18.52
CA SER A 128 14.52 -20.38 19.20
C SER A 128 15.64 -19.33 19.14
N LEU A 129 15.51 -18.35 18.24
CA LEU A 129 16.44 -17.25 18.11
C LEU A 129 16.16 -16.18 19.19
N GLU A 130 16.83 -16.30 20.33
CA GLU A 130 16.90 -15.23 21.33
C GLU A 130 17.70 -14.04 20.76
N ASP A 131 17.22 -12.82 20.99
CA ASP A 131 17.83 -11.56 20.53
C ASP A 131 18.04 -11.40 19.01
N ALA A 132 17.27 -12.10 18.18
CA ALA A 132 17.30 -11.93 16.74
C ALA A 132 16.44 -10.76 16.24
N VAL A 133 16.88 -10.16 15.13
CA VAL A 133 16.20 -9.06 14.46
C VAL A 133 16.01 -9.41 13.00
N TYR A 134 14.77 -9.30 12.53
CA TYR A 134 14.45 -9.41 11.12
C TYR A 134 14.54 -8.04 10.47
N VAL A 135 15.28 -7.97 9.37
CA VAL A 135 15.55 -6.74 8.64
C VAL A 135 14.97 -6.85 7.24
N ASN A 136 14.34 -5.79 6.74
CA ASN A 136 13.86 -5.80 5.36
C ASN A 136 15.03 -5.77 4.37
N GLN A 137 14.81 -6.28 3.16
CA GLN A 137 15.85 -6.35 2.14
C GLN A 137 16.53 -4.99 1.89
N HIS A 138 15.75 -3.91 1.87
CA HIS A 138 16.28 -2.57 1.61
C HIS A 138 17.32 -2.12 2.65
N LEU A 139 17.03 -2.33 3.95
CA LEU A 139 17.96 -1.97 5.02
C LEU A 139 19.15 -2.95 5.05
N ALA A 140 18.93 -4.22 4.74
CA ALA A 140 19.99 -5.22 4.61
C ALA A 140 20.98 -4.83 3.50
N ASP A 141 20.51 -4.48 2.31
CA ASP A 141 21.36 -4.06 1.18
C ASP A 141 22.13 -2.77 1.52
N TYR A 142 21.44 -1.79 2.12
CA TYR A 142 22.03 -0.50 2.48
C TYR A 142 23.18 -0.64 3.49
N LEU A 143 22.99 -1.47 4.51
CA LEU A 143 24.02 -1.76 5.52
C LEU A 143 24.92 -2.94 5.13
N SER A 144 24.68 -3.55 3.97
CA SER A 144 25.33 -4.74 3.44
C SER A 144 25.26 -5.96 4.37
N LEU A 145 24.19 -6.09 5.16
CA LEU A 145 23.92 -7.14 6.17
C LEU A 145 23.79 -8.54 5.54
N LYS A 146 24.26 -9.54 6.26
CA LYS A 146 24.10 -10.97 6.01
C LYS A 146 23.49 -11.64 7.25
N GLU A 147 22.90 -12.81 7.04
CA GLU A 147 22.41 -13.64 8.14
C GLU A 147 23.56 -14.00 9.08
N GLY A 148 23.33 -13.83 10.39
CA GLY A 148 24.33 -14.05 11.44
C GLY A 148 25.16 -12.81 11.81
N ASP A 149 24.99 -11.67 11.14
CA ASP A 149 25.69 -10.45 11.53
C ASP A 149 25.09 -9.79 12.77
N GLU A 150 25.97 -9.23 13.61
CA GLU A 150 25.57 -8.46 14.78
C GLU A 150 25.26 -6.99 14.43
N VAL A 151 24.15 -6.50 14.98
CA VAL A 151 23.68 -5.14 14.80
C VAL A 151 23.39 -4.51 16.15
N LEU A 152 23.79 -3.25 16.31
CA LEU A 152 23.49 -2.42 17.46
C LEU A 152 22.28 -1.55 17.14
N ILE A 153 21.25 -1.68 17.97
CA ILE A 153 20.02 -0.88 17.87
C ILE A 153 20.01 0.16 18.97
N ARG A 154 19.75 1.41 18.59
CA ARG A 154 19.55 2.52 19.51
C ARG A 154 18.15 3.08 19.31
N VAL A 155 17.35 3.10 20.37
CA VAL A 155 15.96 3.58 20.38
C VAL A 155 15.82 4.82 21.25
#